data_AF-A0AAE0PT94-F1
#
_entry.id   AF-A0AAE0PT94-F1
#
_cell.length_a   1.000
_cell.length_b   1.000
_cell.length_c   1.000
_cell.angle_alpha   90.00
_cell.angle_beta   90.00
_cell.angle_gamma   90.00
#
_symmetry.space_group_name_H-M   'P 1'
#
loop_
_entity.id
_entity.type
_entity.pdbx_description
1 polymer ?
#
loop_
_entity_poly.entity_id
_entity_poly.type
_entity_poly.pdbx_seq_one_letter_code
_entity_poly.pdbx_strand_id
1 'polypeptide(L)'
;MCFVDLEKAFNHVPRGILWEVLWEYGDRGPLLRAVPSLYNRSRSLVRVASCKSDLFPVHVGLRQGCPLSPVLFIVFMDRISRRSQRLERVRFGDHRISSLIFADDVVLLAPSSLDLQHALGHFAAECEAAGMRVSTSKSEAMVLDRKKVACTLQVGGEVLPQVEEFKYLGVLFTSEGRMDREIDRRLGAAAAVMRSMYRSVVVKKELSRKAKLSIYQSIYVPTLTYGHEL
;
A
#
# COMPACT_ATOMS: atom_id res chain seq x y z
N MET A 1 -9.24 -13.23 -2.93
CA MET A 1 -8.58 -11.93 -2.66
C MET A 1 -8.07 -11.37 -3.97
N CYS A 2 -8.09 -10.06 -4.14
CA CYS A 2 -7.45 -9.39 -5.27
C CYS A 2 -6.54 -8.30 -4.70
N PHE A 3 -5.25 -8.40 -4.96
CA PHE A 3 -4.25 -7.38 -4.63
C PHE A 3 -4.21 -6.39 -5.78
N VAL A 4 -4.56 -5.14 -5.52
CA VAL A 4 -4.72 -4.10 -6.52
C VAL A 4 -3.62 -3.06 -6.35
N ASP A 5 -2.85 -2.85 -7.41
CA ASP A 5 -1.84 -1.79 -7.52
C ASP A 5 -2.41 -0.63 -8.33
N LEU A 6 -2.17 0.60 -7.88
CA LEU A 6 -2.58 1.81 -8.59
C LEU A 6 -1.38 2.44 -9.31
N GLU A 7 -1.57 2.81 -10.58
CA GLU A 7 -0.49 3.41 -11.37
C GLU A 7 -0.01 4.75 -10.78
N LYS A 8 1.21 4.73 -10.22
CA LYS A 8 1.89 5.92 -9.69
C LYS A 8 0.97 6.75 -8.78
N ALA A 9 0.30 6.09 -7.84
CA ALA A 9 -0.86 6.63 -7.14
C ALA A 9 -0.68 8.08 -6.64
N PHE A 10 0.37 8.36 -5.87
CA PHE A 10 0.67 9.72 -5.37
C PHE A 10 0.85 10.76 -6.48
N ASN A 11 1.45 10.37 -7.60
CA ASN A 11 1.81 11.28 -8.67
C ASN A 11 0.61 11.58 -9.58
N HIS A 12 -0.40 10.73 -9.58
CA HIS A 12 -1.56 10.82 -10.48
C HIS A 12 -2.80 11.43 -9.82
N VAL A 13 -2.83 11.64 -8.50
CA VAL A 13 -3.98 12.25 -7.81
C VAL A 13 -4.40 13.57 -8.48
N PRO A 14 -5.62 13.64 -9.06
CA PRO A 14 -6.12 14.88 -9.64
C PRO A 14 -6.48 15.87 -8.54
N ARG A 15 -5.75 16.99 -8.49
CA ARG A 15 -5.91 17.98 -7.41
C ARG A 15 -7.32 18.58 -7.35
N GLY A 16 -7.96 18.80 -8.50
CA GLY A 16 -9.34 19.31 -8.56
C GLY A 16 -10.32 18.41 -7.81
N ILE A 17 -10.29 17.11 -8.13
CA ILE A 17 -11.12 16.08 -7.48
C ILE A 17 -10.77 16.01 -5.98
N LEU A 18 -9.48 16.02 -5.62
CA LEU A 18 -9.08 16.04 -4.21
C LEU A 18 -9.68 17.22 -3.44
N TRP A 19 -9.73 18.41 -4.03
CA TRP A 19 -10.33 19.58 -3.38
C TRP A 19 -11.84 19.42 -3.20
N GLU A 20 -12.52 18.84 -4.19
CA GLU A 20 -13.94 18.49 -4.08
C GLU A 20 -14.18 17.48 -2.95
N VAL A 21 -13.34 16.44 -2.84
CA VAL A 21 -13.42 15.46 -1.74
C VAL A 21 -13.22 16.13 -0.38
N LEU A 22 -12.26 17.03 -0.24
CA LEU A 22 -12.07 17.78 1.00
C LEU A 22 -13.31 18.60 1.37
N TRP A 23 -13.94 19.26 0.39
CA TRP A 23 -15.16 20.03 0.61
C TRP A 23 -16.38 19.17 0.88
N GLU A 24 -16.40 17.92 0.40
CA GLU A 24 -17.44 16.97 0.74
C GLU A 24 -17.35 16.53 2.21
N TYR A 25 -16.13 16.34 2.72
CA TYR A 25 -15.91 15.81 4.07
C TYR A 25 -15.90 16.87 5.17
N GLY A 26 -15.71 18.14 4.84
CA GLY A 26 -15.64 19.20 5.84
C GLY A 26 -16.07 20.57 5.31
N ASP A 27 -16.35 21.46 6.25
CA ASP A 27 -16.74 22.83 5.94
C ASP A 27 -15.59 23.59 5.27
N ARG A 28 -15.93 24.51 4.35
CA ARG A 28 -15.00 25.35 3.58
C ARG A 28 -14.26 26.39 4.42
N GLY A 29 -13.88 26.07 5.65
CA GLY A 29 -13.17 26.93 6.59
C GLY A 29 -11.75 27.29 6.13
N PRO A 30 -11.06 28.19 6.85
CA PRO A 30 -9.76 28.72 6.48
C PRO A 30 -8.70 27.64 6.19
N LEU A 31 -8.70 26.56 6.97
CA LEU A 31 -7.75 25.45 6.80
C LEU A 31 -7.93 24.74 5.46
N LEU A 32 -9.15 24.34 5.09
CA LEU A 32 -9.42 23.67 3.82
C LEU A 32 -9.18 24.59 2.61
N ARG A 33 -9.26 25.91 2.78
CA ARG A 33 -8.85 26.88 1.73
C ARG A 33 -7.34 27.03 1.62
N ALA A 34 -6.61 26.87 2.72
CA ALA A 34 -5.15 26.94 2.72
C ALA A 34 -4.52 25.73 2.02
N VAL A 35 -5.14 24.55 2.07
CA VAL A 35 -4.57 23.35 1.41
C VAL A 35 -4.38 23.54 -0.10
N PRO A 36 -5.39 23.92 -0.92
CA PRO A 36 -5.19 24.18 -2.33
C PRO A 36 -4.17 25.29 -2.61
N SER A 37 -4.07 26.30 -1.75
CA SER A 37 -3.12 27.41 -1.94
C SER A 37 -1.67 26.94 -1.84
N LEU A 38 -1.39 25.95 -0.97
CA LEU A 38 -0.06 25.33 -0.88
C LEU A 38 0.36 24.68 -2.20
N TYR A 39 -0.58 24.17 -3.01
CA TYR A 39 -0.33 23.50 -4.29
C TYR A 39 -0.43 24.43 -5.50
N ASN A 40 -0.90 25.67 -5.31
CA ASN A 40 -1.05 26.63 -6.40
C ASN A 40 0.31 26.98 -7.02
N ARG A 41 0.36 27.08 -8.36
CA ARG A 41 1.58 27.40 -9.13
C ARG A 41 2.82 26.57 -8.72
N SER A 42 2.62 25.32 -8.30
CA SER A 42 3.71 24.41 -7.95
C SER A 42 4.65 24.21 -9.14
N ARG A 43 5.95 24.33 -8.91
CA ARG A 43 7.00 24.00 -9.89
C ARG A 43 8.00 23.04 -9.27
N SER A 44 8.63 22.22 -10.10
CA SER A 44 9.70 21.30 -9.71
C SER A 44 10.85 21.38 -10.69
N LEU A 45 12.02 20.91 -10.26
CA LEU A 45 13.19 20.69 -11.08
C LEU A 45 13.83 19.37 -10.66
N VAL A 46 14.55 18.72 -11.56
CA VAL A 46 15.34 17.53 -11.26
C VAL A 46 16.77 17.96 -10.96
N ARG A 47 17.32 17.48 -9.84
CA ARG A 47 18.72 17.70 -9.48
C ARG A 47 19.46 16.37 -9.46
N VAL A 48 20.52 16.26 -10.26
CA VAL A 48 21.43 15.11 -10.29
C VAL A 48 22.83 15.63 -9.99
N ALA A 49 23.39 15.21 -8.85
CA ALA A 49 24.62 15.77 -8.30
C ALA A 49 24.57 17.32 -8.24
N SER A 50 25.50 18.00 -8.92
CA SER A 50 25.55 19.46 -9.02
C SER A 50 24.70 20.04 -10.15
N CYS A 51 24.18 19.21 -11.05
CA CYS A 51 23.37 19.65 -12.20
C CYS A 51 21.89 19.79 -11.83
N LYS A 52 21.23 20.80 -12.40
CA LYS A 52 19.80 21.06 -12.25
C LYS A 52 19.16 21.15 -13.63
N SER A 53 17.96 20.61 -13.79
CA SER A 53 17.11 20.88 -14.94
C SER A 53 16.45 22.25 -14.83
N ASP A 54 15.79 22.66 -15.91
CA ASP A 54 14.85 23.77 -15.88
C ASP A 54 13.66 23.50 -14.96
N LEU A 55 13.01 24.58 -14.50
CA LEU A 55 11.80 24.55 -13.70
C LEU A 55 10.57 24.25 -14.56
N PHE A 56 9.92 23.12 -14.30
CA PHE A 56 8.66 22.75 -14.94
C PHE A 56 7.48 22.84 -13.96
N PRO A 57 6.27 23.20 -14.43
CA PRO A 57 5.09 23.25 -13.58
C PRO A 57 4.60 21.83 -13.21
N VAL A 58 3.98 21.70 -12.04
CA VAL A 58 3.39 20.44 -11.56
C VAL A 58 1.92 20.66 -11.26
N HIS A 59 1.05 20.10 -12.10
CA HIS A 59 -0.40 20.29 -12.02
C HIS A 59 -1.15 19.14 -11.34
N VAL A 60 -0.59 17.93 -11.38
CA VAL A 60 -1.19 16.71 -10.84
C VAL A 60 -0.33 16.15 -9.71
N GLY A 61 -0.95 15.32 -8.86
CA GLY A 61 -0.27 14.58 -7.82
C GLY A 61 0.03 15.38 -6.56
N LEU A 62 0.40 14.63 -5.54
CA LEU A 62 0.80 15.09 -4.22
C LEU A 62 2.33 15.19 -4.13
N ARG A 63 2.82 16.00 -3.19
CA ARG A 63 4.27 16.24 -3.05
C ARG A 63 4.89 15.15 -2.18
N GLN A 64 5.71 14.30 -2.79
CA GLN A 64 6.47 13.31 -2.03
C GLN A 64 7.39 14.00 -1.00
N GLY A 65 7.41 13.49 0.23
CA GLY A 65 8.13 14.09 1.36
C GLY A 65 7.39 15.24 2.07
N CYS A 66 6.24 15.70 1.56
CA CYS A 66 5.41 16.67 2.26
C CYS A 66 4.62 15.97 3.39
N PRO A 67 4.68 16.45 4.66
CA PRO A 67 3.97 15.83 5.79
C PRO A 67 2.45 15.76 5.61
N LEU A 68 1.86 16.67 4.83
CA LEU A 68 0.43 16.72 4.59
C LEU A 68 -0.02 15.73 3.48
N SER A 69 0.87 15.38 2.56
CA SER A 69 0.51 14.55 1.39
C SER A 69 -0.04 13.17 1.77
N PRO A 70 0.52 12.42 2.75
CA PRO A 70 -0.05 11.15 3.16
C PRO A 70 -1.51 11.25 3.64
N VAL A 71 -1.83 12.28 4.44
CA VAL A 71 -3.20 12.49 4.94
C VAL A 71 -4.16 12.81 3.80
N LEU A 72 -3.75 13.66 2.86
CA LEU A 72 -4.55 13.98 1.68
C LEU A 72 -4.80 12.74 0.81
N PHE A 73 -3.78 11.89 0.66
CA PHE A 73 -3.91 10.64 -0.07
C PHE A 73 -4.89 9.68 0.61
N ILE A 74 -4.82 9.55 1.94
CA ILE A 74 -5.76 8.73 2.72
C ILE A 74 -7.20 9.24 2.56
N VAL A 75 -7.43 10.54 2.65
CA VAL A 75 -8.78 11.13 2.47
C VAL A 75 -9.32 10.85 1.06
N PHE A 76 -8.47 10.98 0.05
CA PHE A 76 -8.83 10.69 -1.33
C PHE A 76 -9.17 9.20 -1.54
N MET A 77 -8.34 8.30 -1.02
CA MET A 77 -8.58 6.86 -1.09
C MET A 77 -9.79 6.42 -0.27
N ASP A 78 -10.06 7.04 0.88
CA ASP A 78 -11.26 6.81 1.67
C ASP A 78 -12.53 7.14 0.86
N ARG A 79 -12.51 8.21 0.05
CA ARG A 79 -13.64 8.53 -0.84
C ARG A 79 -13.91 7.42 -1.86
N ILE A 80 -12.87 6.97 -2.55
CA ILE A 80 -12.96 5.87 -3.53
C ILE A 80 -13.47 4.61 -2.83
N SER A 81 -12.88 4.27 -1.68
CA SER A 81 -13.28 3.12 -0.87
C SER A 81 -14.77 3.16 -0.52
N ARG A 82 -15.26 4.28 0.04
CA ARG A 82 -16.67 4.43 0.42
C ARG A 82 -17.64 4.30 -0.75
N ARG A 83 -17.30 4.82 -1.93
CA ARG A 83 -18.13 4.63 -3.13
C ARG A 83 -18.07 3.20 -3.69
N SER A 84 -16.96 2.52 -3.46
CA SER A 84 -16.74 1.14 -3.93
C SER A 84 -17.37 0.08 -3.02
N GLN A 85 -17.79 0.42 -1.79
CA GLN A 85 -18.30 -0.55 -0.84
C GLN A 85 -19.66 -1.15 -1.26
N ARG A 86 -19.75 -2.48 -1.22
CA ARG A 86 -21.01 -3.25 -1.37
C ARG A 86 -21.38 -4.02 -0.09
N LEU A 87 -22.52 -4.72 -0.15
CA LEU A 87 -23.09 -5.54 0.91
C LEU A 87 -22.33 -6.86 1.14
N GLU A 88 -21.74 -7.41 0.07
CA GLU A 88 -20.99 -8.67 0.11
C GLU A 88 -19.61 -8.43 0.68
N ARG A 89 -19.35 -9.09 1.80
CA ARG A 89 -18.17 -8.86 2.64
C ARG A 89 -17.77 -10.18 3.28
N VAL A 90 -16.48 -10.39 3.43
CA VAL A 90 -15.97 -11.53 4.19
C VAL A 90 -16.27 -11.30 5.67
N ARG A 91 -16.86 -12.30 6.32
CA ARG A 91 -17.13 -12.25 7.76
C ARG A 91 -15.85 -12.59 8.53
N PHE A 92 -15.44 -11.72 9.43
CA PHE A 92 -14.33 -11.92 10.34
C PHE A 92 -14.80 -11.65 11.77
N GLY A 93 -15.17 -12.72 12.49
CA GLY A 93 -15.90 -12.62 13.76
C GLY A 93 -17.23 -11.88 13.57
N ASP A 94 -17.39 -10.76 14.29
CA ASP A 94 -18.56 -9.87 14.20
C ASP A 94 -18.42 -8.78 13.13
N HIS A 95 -17.24 -8.68 12.51
CA HIS A 95 -16.96 -7.67 11.49
C HIS A 95 -17.21 -8.23 10.09
N ARG A 96 -17.54 -7.32 9.17
CA ARG A 96 -17.68 -7.61 7.74
C ARG A 96 -16.71 -6.74 6.95
N ILE A 97 -15.72 -7.36 6.34
CA ILE A 97 -14.61 -6.70 5.65
C ILE A 97 -14.72 -6.95 4.14
N SER A 98 -14.79 -5.87 3.35
CA SER A 98 -14.75 -5.92 1.87
C SER A 98 -13.36 -5.59 1.32
N SER A 99 -12.56 -4.84 2.06
CA SER A 99 -11.28 -4.32 1.57
C SER A 99 -10.34 -3.98 2.70
N LEU A 100 -9.04 -4.15 2.47
CA LEU A 100 -7.95 -3.63 3.28
C LEU A 100 -7.21 -2.60 2.43
N ILE A 101 -7.00 -1.40 2.94
CA ILE A 101 -6.39 -0.31 2.18
C ILE A 101 -5.30 0.30 3.06
N PHE A 102 -4.05 0.18 2.61
CA PHE A 102 -2.90 0.79 3.26
C PHE A 102 -2.14 1.63 2.24
N ALA A 103 -2.30 2.95 2.32
CA ALA A 103 -1.85 3.84 1.26
C ALA A 103 -2.32 3.33 -0.12
N ASP A 104 -1.40 3.03 -1.04
CA ASP A 104 -1.65 2.53 -2.39
C ASP A 104 -1.82 1.00 -2.46
N ASP A 105 -1.45 0.26 -1.41
CA ASP A 105 -1.64 -1.18 -1.31
C ASP A 105 -3.11 -1.50 -0.96
N VAL A 106 -3.89 -1.92 -1.97
CA VAL A 106 -5.30 -2.25 -1.82
C VAL A 106 -5.51 -3.77 -1.94
N VAL A 107 -6.30 -4.33 -1.04
CA VAL A 107 -6.74 -5.73 -1.09
C VAL A 107 -8.26 -5.77 -1.09
N LEU A 108 -8.86 -6.37 -2.11
CA LEU A 108 -10.28 -6.63 -2.17
C LEU A 108 -10.58 -8.07 -1.71
N LEU A 109 -11.61 -8.21 -0.87
CA LEU A 109 -12.01 -9.45 -0.24
C LEU A 109 -13.48 -9.75 -0.57
N ALA A 110 -13.73 -10.96 -1.04
CA ALA A 110 -15.08 -11.44 -1.29
C ALA A 110 -15.15 -12.97 -1.09
N PRO A 111 -16.33 -13.52 -0.76
CA PRO A 111 -16.49 -14.94 -0.47
C PRO A 111 -16.50 -15.81 -1.74
N SER A 112 -16.73 -15.24 -2.93
CA SER A 112 -16.71 -15.95 -4.20
C SER A 112 -15.94 -15.18 -5.28
N SER A 113 -15.56 -15.86 -6.37
CA SER A 113 -14.90 -15.24 -7.52
C SER A 113 -15.79 -14.25 -8.25
N LEU A 114 -17.10 -14.52 -8.32
CA LEU A 114 -18.08 -13.62 -8.92
C LEU A 114 -18.18 -12.31 -8.15
N ASP A 115 -18.32 -12.40 -6.82
CA ASP A 115 -18.42 -11.23 -5.94
C ASP A 115 -17.11 -10.44 -5.97
N LEU A 116 -15.97 -11.12 -6.05
CA LEU A 116 -14.66 -10.50 -6.16
C LEU A 116 -14.49 -9.75 -7.49
N GLN A 117 -14.95 -10.33 -8.60
CA GLN A 117 -14.96 -9.68 -9.91
C GLN A 117 -15.84 -8.43 -9.91
N HIS A 118 -17.01 -8.48 -9.27
CA HIS A 118 -17.87 -7.33 -9.11
C HIS A 118 -17.20 -6.25 -8.26
N ALA A 119 -16.63 -6.61 -7.11
CA ALA A 119 -15.91 -5.68 -6.24
C ALA A 119 -14.74 -5.00 -6.96
N LEU A 120 -13.96 -5.76 -7.73
CA LEU A 120 -12.87 -5.24 -8.56
C LEU A 120 -13.37 -4.27 -9.63
N GLY A 121 -14.43 -4.64 -10.36
CA GLY A 121 -15.01 -3.79 -11.41
C GLY A 121 -15.53 -2.46 -10.87
N HIS A 122 -16.22 -2.49 -9.73
CA HIS A 122 -16.69 -1.26 -9.07
C HIS A 122 -15.54 -0.40 -8.55
N PHE A 123 -14.56 -1.01 -7.88
CA PHE A 123 -13.39 -0.27 -7.39
C PHE A 123 -12.63 0.39 -8.54
N ALA A 124 -12.42 -0.34 -9.64
CA ALA A 124 -11.77 0.19 -10.83
C ALA A 124 -12.56 1.36 -11.47
N ALA A 125 -13.89 1.25 -11.55
CA ALA A 125 -14.74 2.33 -12.05
C ALA A 125 -14.68 3.58 -11.17
N GLU A 126 -14.69 3.43 -9.84
CA GLU A 126 -14.55 4.54 -8.91
C GLU A 126 -13.14 5.16 -8.95
N CYS A 127 -12.11 4.33 -9.12
CA CYS A 127 -10.76 4.83 -9.41
C CYS A 127 -10.74 5.67 -10.69
N GLU A 128 -11.30 5.17 -11.79
CA GLU A 128 -11.32 5.87 -13.07
C GLU A 128 -12.12 7.18 -12.99
N ALA A 129 -13.27 7.18 -12.33
CA ALA A 129 -14.06 8.39 -12.06
C ALA A 129 -13.30 9.42 -11.21
N ALA A 130 -12.41 8.94 -10.32
CA ALA A 130 -11.50 9.78 -9.54
C ALA A 130 -10.21 10.14 -10.30
N GLY A 131 -10.08 9.77 -11.58
CA GLY A 131 -8.90 10.02 -12.44
C GLY A 131 -7.67 9.18 -12.07
N MET A 132 -7.88 8.06 -11.38
CA MET A 132 -6.87 7.05 -11.04
C MET A 132 -6.99 5.85 -11.99
N ARG A 133 -5.95 5.01 -12.02
CA ARG A 133 -5.95 3.79 -12.84
C ARG A 133 -5.37 2.61 -12.07
N VAL A 134 -6.04 1.46 -12.19
CA VAL A 134 -5.55 0.17 -11.70
C VAL A 134 -4.47 -0.35 -12.66
N SER A 135 -3.33 -0.76 -12.12
CA SER A 135 -2.27 -1.41 -12.87
C SER A 135 -2.54 -2.91 -12.99
N THR A 136 -3.05 -3.33 -14.14
CA THR A 136 -3.34 -4.75 -14.44
C THR A 136 -2.11 -5.63 -14.36
N SER A 137 -0.96 -5.14 -14.84
CA SER A 137 0.31 -5.88 -14.85
C SER A 137 0.94 -6.11 -13.46
N LYS A 138 0.47 -5.40 -12.44
CA LYS A 138 0.95 -5.52 -11.05
C LYS A 138 -0.12 -5.98 -10.07
N SER A 139 -1.37 -6.03 -10.51
CA SER A 139 -2.48 -6.51 -9.71
C SER A 139 -2.59 -8.03 -9.86
N GLU A 140 -2.82 -8.72 -8.76
CA GLU A 140 -2.79 -10.19 -8.74
C GLU A 140 -3.99 -10.74 -7.96
N ALA A 141 -4.53 -11.87 -8.42
CA ALA A 141 -5.60 -12.60 -7.74
C ALA A 141 -5.01 -13.73 -6.89
N MET A 142 -5.61 -14.00 -5.73
CA MET A 142 -5.28 -15.17 -4.92
C MET A 142 -6.55 -15.76 -4.33
N VAL A 143 -6.67 -17.08 -4.40
CA VAL A 143 -7.76 -17.82 -3.73
C VAL A 143 -7.21 -18.46 -2.47
N LEU A 144 -7.82 -18.14 -1.33
CA LEU A 144 -7.54 -18.81 -0.07
C LEU A 144 -8.50 -19.99 0.09
N ASP A 145 -8.06 -21.18 -0.32
CA ASP A 145 -8.83 -22.42 -0.21
C ASP A 145 -7.85 -23.61 -0.07
N ARG A 146 -8.29 -24.66 0.62
CA ARG A 146 -7.55 -25.93 0.72
C ARG A 146 -7.47 -26.64 -0.63
N LYS A 147 -8.40 -26.35 -1.55
CA LYS A 147 -8.40 -26.86 -2.92
C LYS A 147 -7.94 -25.78 -3.88
N LYS A 148 -7.20 -26.17 -4.92
CA LYS A 148 -6.89 -25.27 -6.02
C LYS A 148 -8.16 -24.96 -6.81
N VAL A 149 -8.62 -23.73 -6.70
CA VAL A 149 -9.79 -23.22 -7.42
C VAL A 149 -9.32 -22.12 -8.36
N ALA A 150 -9.75 -22.18 -9.62
CA ALA A 150 -9.48 -21.14 -10.60
C ALA A 150 -10.35 -19.90 -10.32
N CYS A 151 -9.73 -18.74 -10.34
CA CYS A 151 -10.35 -17.43 -10.19
C CYS A 151 -9.80 -16.52 -11.28
N THR A 152 -10.56 -16.37 -12.36
CA THR A 152 -10.19 -15.49 -13.48
C THR A 152 -10.82 -14.13 -13.24
N LEU A 153 -10.01 -13.19 -12.79
CA LEU A 153 -10.42 -11.79 -12.65
C LEU A 153 -9.99 -10.98 -13.86
N GLN A 154 -10.79 -9.99 -14.24
CA GLN A 154 -10.51 -9.08 -15.35
C GLN A 154 -10.82 -7.64 -14.98
N VAL A 155 -10.04 -6.71 -15.52
CA VAL A 155 -10.31 -5.28 -15.45
C VAL A 155 -9.81 -4.62 -16.73
N GLY A 156 -10.62 -3.75 -17.34
CA GLY A 156 -10.28 -3.13 -18.62
C GLY A 156 -10.10 -4.12 -19.78
N GLY A 157 -10.68 -5.32 -19.69
CA GLY A 157 -10.53 -6.39 -20.70
C GLY A 157 -9.25 -7.23 -20.55
N GLU A 158 -8.38 -6.93 -19.58
CA GLU A 158 -7.18 -7.70 -19.29
C GLU A 158 -7.40 -8.64 -18.11
N VAL A 159 -6.85 -9.86 -18.20
CA VAL A 159 -6.93 -10.88 -17.15
C VAL A 159 -5.82 -10.65 -16.13
N LEU A 160 -6.16 -10.64 -14.84
CA LEU A 160 -5.19 -10.57 -13.77
C LEU A 160 -4.56 -11.95 -13.53
N PRO A 161 -3.24 -12.04 -13.33
CA PRO A 161 -2.59 -13.30 -12.97
C PRO A 161 -3.10 -13.81 -11.62
N GLN A 162 -3.35 -15.12 -11.53
CA GLN A 162 -3.63 -15.79 -10.26
C GLN A 162 -2.34 -16.36 -9.68
N VAL A 163 -2.04 -16.03 -8.42
CA VAL A 163 -0.81 -16.44 -7.72
C VAL A 163 -1.12 -17.30 -6.51
N GLU A 164 -0.17 -18.17 -6.16
CA GLU A 164 -0.23 -19.00 -4.95
C GLU A 164 0.44 -18.34 -3.74
N GLU A 165 1.30 -17.35 -3.97
CA GLU A 165 2.01 -16.59 -2.95
C GLU A 165 2.03 -15.11 -3.29
N PHE A 166 1.90 -14.26 -2.28
CA PHE A 166 1.92 -12.81 -2.45
C PHE A 166 2.55 -12.14 -1.23
N LYS A 167 3.41 -11.14 -1.45
CA LYS A 167 4.03 -10.36 -0.36
C LYS A 167 3.24 -9.07 -0.13
N TYR A 168 2.35 -9.08 0.86
CA TYR A 168 1.55 -7.92 1.24
C TYR A 168 2.11 -7.23 2.49
N LEU A 169 2.35 -5.92 2.43
CA LEU A 169 2.94 -5.12 3.52
C LEU A 169 4.16 -5.80 4.15
N GLY A 170 5.02 -6.32 3.29
CA GLY A 170 6.23 -6.99 3.73
C GLY A 170 6.04 -8.42 4.21
N VAL A 171 4.84 -8.96 4.43
CA VAL A 171 4.54 -10.32 4.93
C VAL A 171 4.14 -11.26 3.78
N LEU A 172 4.64 -12.49 3.77
CA LEU A 172 4.29 -13.49 2.75
C LEU A 172 2.96 -14.19 3.11
N PHE A 173 2.00 -14.12 2.20
CA PHE A 173 0.75 -14.86 2.25
C PHE A 173 0.79 -16.00 1.24
N THR A 174 0.23 -17.15 1.63
CA THR A 174 0.10 -18.33 0.77
C THR A 174 -1.37 -18.67 0.59
N SER A 175 -1.74 -19.17 -0.60
CA SER A 175 -3.09 -19.62 -0.94
C SER A 175 -3.60 -20.73 -0.01
N GLU A 176 -2.70 -21.52 0.58
CA GLU A 176 -3.01 -22.58 1.55
C GLU A 176 -3.31 -22.03 2.97
N GLY A 177 -3.04 -20.75 3.22
CA GLY A 177 -3.19 -20.12 4.53
C GLY A 177 -2.13 -20.56 5.56
N ARG A 178 -1.01 -21.15 5.12
CA ARG A 178 0.10 -21.56 6.00
C ARG A 178 1.11 -20.43 6.17
N MET A 179 1.66 -20.34 7.37
CA MET A 179 2.67 -19.33 7.73
C MET A 179 4.11 -19.87 7.77
N ASP A 180 4.32 -21.18 7.63
CA ASP A 180 5.64 -21.81 7.77
C ASP A 180 6.70 -21.13 6.90
N ARG A 181 6.35 -20.85 5.63
CA ARG A 181 7.24 -20.18 4.67
C ARG A 181 7.57 -18.74 5.09
N GLU A 182 6.63 -18.01 5.67
CA GLU A 182 6.90 -16.66 6.18
C GLU A 182 7.80 -16.70 7.42
N ILE A 183 7.55 -17.64 8.32
CA ILE A 183 8.37 -17.86 9.53
C ILE A 183 9.81 -18.16 9.13
N ASP A 184 10.03 -19.11 8.21
CA ASP A 184 11.36 -19.45 7.70
C ASP A 184 12.05 -18.25 7.05
N ARG A 185 11.29 -17.45 6.28
CA ARG A 185 11.81 -16.23 5.65
C ARG A 185 12.23 -15.19 6.68
N ARG A 186 11.47 -15.01 7.76
CA ARG A 186 11.80 -14.09 8.86
C ARG A 186 13.02 -14.55 9.64
N LEU A 187 13.09 -15.84 9.98
CA LEU A 187 14.27 -16.44 10.61
C LEU A 187 15.51 -16.26 9.73
N GLY A 188 15.38 -16.48 8.42
CA GLY A 188 16.46 -16.27 7.45
C GLY A 188 16.95 -14.81 7.40
N ALA A 189 16.03 -13.85 7.35
CA ALA A 189 16.36 -12.41 7.35
C ALA A 189 17.05 -11.99 8.65
N ALA A 190 16.51 -12.39 9.80
CA ALA A 190 17.09 -12.12 11.10
C ALA A 190 18.49 -12.74 11.24
N ALA A 191 18.68 -13.98 10.78
CA ALA A 191 19.98 -14.63 10.77
C ALA A 191 21.00 -13.90 9.86
N ALA A 192 20.57 -13.37 8.71
CA ALA A 192 21.43 -12.56 7.85
C ALA A 192 21.88 -11.26 8.53
N VAL A 193 20.96 -10.57 9.22
CA VAL A 193 21.28 -9.40 10.04
C VAL A 193 22.31 -9.74 11.12
N MET A 194 22.12 -10.84 11.85
CA MET A 194 23.09 -11.27 12.88
C MET A 194 24.46 -11.57 12.30
N ARG A 195 24.52 -12.26 11.16
CA ARG A 195 25.79 -12.53 10.48
C ARG A 195 26.51 -11.24 10.10
N SER A 196 25.79 -10.26 9.55
CA SER A 196 26.35 -8.96 9.19
C SER A 196 26.83 -8.16 10.42
N MET A 197 26.07 -8.21 11.51
CA MET A 197 26.39 -7.53 12.76
C MET A 197 27.47 -8.23 13.59
N TYR A 198 27.77 -9.51 13.34
CA TYR A 198 28.61 -10.30 14.23
C TYR A 198 29.99 -9.68 14.42
N ARG A 199 30.70 -9.40 13.32
CA ARG A 199 32.07 -8.83 13.34
C ARG A 199 32.08 -7.34 13.70
N SER A 200 31.10 -6.59 13.25
CA SER A 200 31.03 -5.12 13.39
C SER A 200 30.52 -4.68 14.75
N VAL A 201 29.66 -5.48 15.39
CA VAL A 201 28.97 -5.12 16.64
C VAL A 201 29.20 -6.14 17.75
N VAL A 202 28.87 -7.41 17.52
CA VAL A 202 28.76 -8.42 18.60
C VAL A 202 30.12 -8.67 19.26
N VAL A 203 31.16 -8.95 18.46
CA VAL A 203 32.51 -9.25 18.98
C VAL A 203 33.41 -8.02 19.16
N LYS A 204 32.97 -6.84 18.71
CA LYS A 204 33.76 -5.60 18.75
C LYS A 204 33.97 -5.17 20.21
N LYS A 205 35.23 -5.05 20.65
CA LYS A 205 35.56 -4.77 22.07
C LYS A 205 35.39 -3.29 22.43
N GLU A 206 35.49 -2.43 21.43
CA GLU A 206 35.38 -0.98 21.50
C GLU A 206 33.94 -0.53 21.77
N LEU A 207 32.95 -1.41 21.55
CA LEU A 207 31.55 -1.14 21.85
C LEU A 207 31.19 -1.63 23.25
N SER A 208 30.57 -0.75 24.02
CA SER A 208 30.01 -1.11 25.33
C SER A 208 28.88 -2.13 25.18
N ARG A 209 28.66 -2.96 26.22
CA ARG A 209 27.53 -3.90 26.25
C ARG A 209 26.19 -3.21 26.02
N LYS A 210 26.02 -2.01 26.59
CA LYS A 210 24.81 -1.19 26.41
C LYS A 210 24.60 -0.80 24.94
N ALA A 211 25.66 -0.38 24.25
CA ALA A 211 25.59 -0.05 22.83
C ALA A 211 25.23 -1.29 21.98
N LYS A 212 25.85 -2.45 22.25
CA LYS A 212 25.55 -3.70 21.56
C LYS A 212 24.08 -4.11 21.72
N LEU A 213 23.56 -4.06 22.95
CA LEU A 213 22.16 -4.37 23.23
C LEU A 213 21.21 -3.40 22.55
N SER A 214 21.52 -2.09 22.56
CA SER A 214 20.72 -1.09 21.86
C SER A 214 20.64 -1.35 20.36
N ILE A 215 21.76 -1.68 19.71
CA ILE A 215 21.78 -2.00 18.28
C ILE A 215 21.01 -3.31 18.00
N TYR A 216 21.19 -4.33 18.83
CA TYR A 216 20.43 -5.58 18.73
C TYR A 216 18.92 -5.34 18.82
N GLN A 217 18.48 -4.56 19.81
CA GLN A 217 17.07 -4.20 20.00
C GLN A 217 16.52 -3.31 18.88
N SER A 218 17.36 -2.51 18.22
CA SER A 218 16.92 -1.58 17.17
C SER A 218 16.92 -2.17 15.76
N ILE A 219 17.69 -3.24 15.52
CA ILE A 219 17.86 -3.82 14.18
C ILE A 219 17.41 -5.28 14.14
N TYR A 220 17.98 -6.14 14.99
CA TYR A 220 17.69 -7.57 14.94
C TYR A 220 16.27 -7.89 15.39
N VAL A 221 15.87 -7.39 16.57
CA VAL A 221 14.54 -7.68 17.12
C VAL A 221 13.43 -7.26 16.15
N PRO A 222 13.41 -6.02 15.62
CA PRO A 222 12.37 -5.62 14.66
C PRO A 222 12.39 -6.45 13.38
N THR A 223 13.56 -6.87 12.89
CA THR A 223 13.66 -7.74 11.70
C THR A 223 12.99 -9.09 11.95
N LEU A 224 13.23 -9.67 13.13
CA LEU A 224 12.69 -10.97 13.53
C LEU A 224 11.19 -10.91 13.82
N THR A 225 10.74 -9.87 14.53
CA THR A 225 9.36 -9.78 15.04
C THR A 225 8.42 -9.04 14.09
N TYR A 226 8.89 -8.52 12.95
CA TYR A 226 8.00 -7.85 12.01
C TYR A 226 6.92 -8.81 11.49
N GLY A 227 5.65 -8.42 11.63
CA GLY A 227 4.50 -9.22 11.20
C GLY A 227 4.09 -10.33 12.17
N HIS A 228 4.64 -10.38 13.39
CA HIS A 228 4.28 -11.38 14.40
C HIS A 228 2.87 -11.21 14.99
N GLU A 229 2.25 -10.05 14.76
CA GLU A 229 0.90 -9.72 15.23
C GLU A 229 -0.23 -10.30 14.36
N LEU A 230 0.13 -10.92 13.22
CA LEU A 230 -0.78 -11.59 12.28
C LEU A 230 -0.86 -13.09 12.57
#